data_AF-A0A9N9IP86-F1
#
_entry.id   AF-A0A9N9IP86-F1
#
_cell.length_a   1.000
_cell.length_b   1.000
_cell.length_c   1.000
_cell.angle_alpha   90.00
_cell.angle_beta   90.00
_cell.angle_gamma   90.00
#
_symmetry.space_group_name_H-M   'P 1'
#
loop_
_entity.id
_entity.type
_entity.pdbx_description
1 polymer ?
#
loop_
_entity_poly.entity_id
_entity_poly.type
_entity_poly.pdbx_seq_one_letter_code
_entity_poly.pdbx_strand_id
1 'polypeptide(L)'
;MGECRDLFLRHGVRIQYTKFKRSVAIAEQDHQEFEKYAFFRQDAMDLHLSLTNRSREWVVDLHINDDKYNDSLTKLIHILPNEAVKKSLESEKIFADPAVKHKRPIGYNEPLLSSDVK
;
A
#
# COMPACT_ATOMS: atom_id res chain seq x y z
N MET A 1 -2.02 2.71 -23.52
CA MET A 1 -1.99 3.96 -22.69
C MET A 1 -3.06 4.98 -23.07
N GLY A 2 -3.51 5.06 -24.33
CA GLY A 2 -4.53 6.05 -24.77
C GLY A 2 -5.88 5.90 -24.06
N GLU A 3 -6.47 4.70 -24.06
CA GLU A 3 -7.82 4.47 -23.53
C GLU A 3 -7.98 4.80 -22.04
N CYS A 4 -7.00 4.43 -21.20
CA CYS A 4 -7.02 4.75 -19.76
C CYS A 4 -6.86 6.25 -19.51
N ARG A 5 -5.96 6.91 -20.25
CA ARG A 5 -5.75 8.36 -20.13
C ARG A 5 -7.02 9.12 -20.49
N ASP A 6 -7.68 8.72 -21.57
CA ASP A 6 -8.93 9.33 -22.03
C ASP A 6 -10.07 9.10 -21.05
N LEU A 7 -10.10 7.94 -20.37
CA LEU A 7 -11.05 7.68 -19.29
C LEU A 7 -10.83 8.62 -18.10
N PHE A 8 -9.60 8.74 -17.61
CA PHE A 8 -9.28 9.61 -16.47
C PHE A 8 -9.62 11.07 -16.76
N LEU A 9 -9.29 11.56 -17.97
CA LEU A 9 -9.63 12.92 -18.38
C LEU A 9 -11.15 13.15 -18.46
N ARG A 10 -11.91 12.17 -18.98
CA ARG A 10 -13.39 12.24 -19.01
C ARG A 10 -14.02 12.36 -17.62
N HIS A 11 -13.41 11.75 -16.60
CA HIS A 11 -13.86 11.85 -15.22
C HIS A 11 -13.23 13.01 -14.44
N GLY A 12 -12.52 13.93 -15.11
CA GLY A 12 -11.90 15.09 -14.47
C GLY A 12 -10.74 14.73 -13.53
N VAL A 13 -10.17 13.53 -13.65
CA VAL A 13 -9.05 13.08 -12.82
C VAL A 13 -7.75 13.73 -13.31
N ARG A 14 -7.07 14.47 -12.44
CA ARG A 14 -5.77 15.07 -12.74
C ARG A 14 -4.68 14.00 -12.71
N ILE A 15 -4.03 13.79 -13.85
CA ILE A 15 -2.91 12.86 -13.97
C ILE A 15 -1.59 13.59 -13.68
N GLN A 16 -0.76 13.01 -12.81
CA GLN A 16 0.59 13.49 -12.55
C GLN A 16 1.59 12.38 -12.84
N TYR A 17 2.63 12.70 -13.61
CA TYR A 17 3.74 11.79 -13.89
C TYR A 17 4.93 12.20 -13.05
N THR A 18 5.59 11.23 -12.43
CA THR A 18 6.84 11.43 -11.70
C THR A 18 7.90 10.47 -12.22
N LYS A 19 9.13 10.96 -12.32
CA LYS A 19 10.31 10.13 -12.63
C LYS A 19 11.05 9.71 -11.36
N PHE A 20 10.66 10.25 -10.21
CA PHE A 20 11.33 10.01 -8.94
C PHE A 20 10.63 8.89 -8.19
N LYS A 21 11.40 7.85 -7.87
CA LYS A 21 10.91 6.70 -7.10
C LYS A 21 10.33 7.12 -5.75
N ARG A 22 10.92 8.12 -5.09
CA ARG A 22 10.40 8.71 -3.85
C ARG A 22 8.94 9.16 -3.93
N SER A 23 8.51 9.70 -5.07
CA SER A 23 7.14 10.18 -5.24
C SER A 23 6.11 9.04 -5.27
N VAL A 24 6.55 7.80 -5.53
CA VAL A 24 5.70 6.61 -5.54
C VAL A 24 5.98 5.66 -4.36
N ALA A 25 6.87 6.05 -3.45
CA ALA A 25 7.34 5.18 -2.36
C ALA A 25 6.23 4.73 -1.42
N ILE A 26 5.19 5.54 -1.19
CA ILE A 26 4.03 5.15 -0.39
C ILE A 26 3.28 4.00 -1.06
N ALA A 27 3.01 4.10 -2.36
CA ALA A 27 2.33 3.05 -3.12
C ALA A 27 3.17 1.77 -3.19
N GLU A 28 4.49 1.89 -3.35
CA GLU A 28 5.39 0.72 -3.31
C GLU A 28 5.39 0.05 -1.93
N GLN A 29 5.45 0.83 -0.85
CA GLN A 29 5.45 0.30 0.51
C GLN A 29 4.11 -0.35 0.87
N ASP A 30 3.00 0.27 0.46
CA ASP A 30 1.65 -0.27 0.60
C ASP A 30 1.52 -1.64 -0.11
N HIS A 31 1.96 -1.70 -1.38
CA HIS A 31 1.99 -2.95 -2.13
C HIS A 31 2.80 -4.05 -1.43
N GLN A 32 3.99 -3.74 -0.92
CA GLN A 32 4.81 -4.71 -0.18
C GLN A 32 4.15 -5.20 1.10
N GLU A 33 3.49 -4.31 1.84
CA GLU A 33 2.78 -4.71 3.06
C GLU A 33 1.61 -5.63 2.72
N PHE A 34 0.86 -5.30 1.66
CA PHE A 34 -0.21 -6.14 1.14
C PHE A 34 0.30 -7.53 0.70
N GLU A 35 1.41 -7.58 -0.05
CA GLU A 35 2.01 -8.84 -0.52
C GLU A 35 2.35 -9.79 0.63
N LYS A 36 2.89 -9.28 1.75
CA LYS A 36 3.19 -10.11 2.93
C LYS A 36 1.97 -10.83 3.47
N TYR A 37 0.80 -10.20 3.41
CA TYR A 37 -0.44 -10.79 3.89
C TYR A 37 -1.10 -11.69 2.83
N ALA A 38 -1.09 -11.26 1.57
CA ALA A 38 -1.72 -11.97 0.47
C ALA A 38 -1.01 -13.28 0.12
N PHE A 39 0.32 -13.24 0.01
CA PHE A 39 1.10 -14.40 -0.43
C PHE A 39 1.39 -15.40 0.69
N PHE A 40 1.29 -15.02 1.97
CA PHE A 40 1.49 -15.96 3.08
C PHE A 40 0.56 -17.18 2.99
N ARG A 41 -0.73 -16.96 2.64
CA ARG A 41 -1.69 -18.07 2.46
C ARG A 41 -1.42 -18.86 1.19
N GLN A 42 -1.06 -18.16 0.11
CA GLN A 42 -0.68 -18.79 -1.15
C GLN A 42 0.49 -19.75 -0.96
N ASP A 43 1.55 -19.28 -0.31
CA ASP A 43 2.76 -20.05 -0.05
C ASP A 43 2.45 -21.27 0.84
N ALA A 44 1.60 -21.10 1.85
CA ALA A 44 1.17 -22.20 2.70
C ALA A 44 0.43 -23.30 1.92
N MET A 45 -0.40 -22.93 0.94
CA MET A 45 -1.17 -23.88 0.14
C MET A 45 -0.34 -24.50 -0.97
N ASP A 46 0.56 -23.73 -1.58
CA ASP A 46 1.50 -24.24 -2.59
C ASP A 46 2.43 -25.30 -2.00
N LEU A 47 2.77 -25.25 -0.71
CA LEU A 47 3.50 -26.32 -0.01
C LEU A 47 2.75 -27.66 0.03
N HIS A 48 1.42 -27.65 -0.07
CA HIS A 48 0.58 -28.84 -0.08
C HIS A 48 0.28 -29.36 -1.50
N LEU A 49 0.64 -28.60 -2.53
CA LEU A 49 0.40 -28.94 -3.92
C LEU A 49 1.64 -29.59 -4.57
N SER A 50 1.41 -30.43 -5.57
CA SER A 50 2.49 -30.89 -6.45
C SER A 50 3.10 -29.70 -7.18
N LEU A 51 4.41 -29.74 -7.49
CA LEU A 51 5.16 -28.68 -8.18
C LEU A 51 4.56 -28.20 -9.52
N THR A 52 3.65 -28.98 -10.11
CA THR A 52 2.93 -28.69 -11.35
C THR A 52 1.63 -27.90 -11.15
N ASN A 53 1.13 -27.81 -9.92
CA ASN A 53 -0.10 -27.11 -9.56
C ASN A 53 0.24 -25.84 -8.78
N ARG A 54 -0.52 -24.77 -9.03
CA ARG A 54 -0.46 -23.54 -8.24
C ARG A 54 -1.82 -23.26 -7.65
N SER A 55 -1.83 -22.92 -6.36
CA SER A 55 -3.05 -22.48 -5.71
C SER A 55 -3.52 -21.16 -6.32
N ARG A 56 -4.83 -20.93 -6.31
CA ARG A 56 -5.44 -19.62 -6.57
C ARG A 56 -6.22 -19.13 -5.37
N GLU A 57 -5.95 -19.70 -4.19
CA GLU A 57 -6.64 -19.35 -2.96
C GLU A 57 -6.44 -17.88 -2.61
N TRP A 58 -5.29 -17.29 -2.94
CA TRP A 58 -5.08 -15.85 -2.77
C TRP A 58 -6.12 -14.98 -3.50
N VAL A 59 -6.70 -15.47 -4.61
CA VAL A 59 -7.74 -14.76 -5.36
C VAL A 59 -9.08 -14.84 -4.62
N VAL A 60 -9.39 -16.01 -4.05
CA VAL A 60 -10.62 -16.22 -3.28
C VAL A 60 -10.55 -15.43 -1.97
N ASP A 61 -9.40 -15.47 -1.30
CA ASP A 61 -9.16 -14.83 -0.01
C ASP A 61 -8.75 -13.36 -0.12
N LEU A 62 -8.66 -12.81 -1.35
CA LEU A 62 -8.21 -11.44 -1.57
C LEU A 62 -9.05 -10.44 -0.78
N HIS A 63 -10.38 -10.63 -0.79
CA HIS A 63 -11.32 -9.78 -0.06
C HIS A 63 -11.10 -9.84 1.46
N ILE A 64 -10.80 -11.02 2.02
CA ILE A 64 -10.51 -11.18 3.45
C ILE A 64 -9.27 -10.40 3.85
N ASN A 65 -8.25 -10.42 2.98
CA ASN A 65 -7.01 -9.67 3.22
C ASN A 65 -7.23 -8.16 3.07
N ASP A 66 -8.03 -7.73 2.09
CA ASP A 66 -8.38 -6.32 1.90
C ASP A 66 -9.21 -5.77 3.07
N ASP A 67 -10.24 -6.49 3.50
CA ASP A 67 -11.04 -6.15 4.68
C ASP A 67 -10.14 -6.03 5.91
N LYS A 68 -9.28 -7.02 6.16
CA LYS A 68 -8.34 -6.97 7.28
C LYS A 68 -7.38 -5.78 7.20
N TYR A 69 -6.90 -5.46 6.01
CA TYR A 69 -5.99 -4.33 5.81
C TYR A 69 -6.71 -3.00 6.11
N ASN A 70 -7.92 -2.83 5.59
CA ASN A 70 -8.73 -1.62 5.71
C ASN A 70 -9.46 -1.46 7.06
N ASP A 71 -9.62 -2.56 7.80
CA ASP A 71 -10.30 -2.64 9.09
C ASP A 71 -9.34 -2.92 10.26
N SER A 72 -8.03 -2.77 10.03
CA SER A 72 -7.02 -2.83 11.10
C SER A 72 -6.53 -1.45 11.52
N LEU A 73 -6.20 -1.30 12.81
CA LEU A 73 -5.66 -0.05 13.33
C LEU A 73 -4.29 0.24 12.72
N THR A 74 -4.16 1.40 12.11
CA THR A 74 -2.88 1.92 11.65
C THR A 74 -2.01 2.35 12.84
N LYS A 75 -0.71 2.08 12.76
CA LYS A 75 0.22 2.23 13.90
C LYS A 75 0.46 3.68 14.38
N LEU A 76 0.29 4.67 13.51
CA LEU A 76 0.64 6.08 13.80
C LEU A 76 -0.57 6.98 14.03
N ILE A 77 -1.70 6.71 13.35
CA ILE A 77 -2.94 7.50 13.51
C ILE A 77 -3.95 6.79 14.40
N HIS A 78 -3.73 5.50 14.74
CA HIS A 78 -4.61 4.69 15.59
C HIS A 78 -6.07 4.68 15.14
N ILE A 79 -6.28 4.76 13.83
CA ILE A 79 -7.60 4.77 13.18
C ILE A 79 -7.58 3.73 12.04
N LEU A 80 -8.73 3.14 11.77
CA LEU A 80 -8.92 2.24 10.64
C LEU A 80 -8.83 3.02 9.32
N PRO A 81 -8.14 2.52 8.27
CA PRO A 81 -8.08 3.20 6.98
C PRO A 81 -9.45 3.61 6.43
N ASN A 82 -10.46 2.74 6.56
CA ASN A 82 -11.82 3.03 6.10
C ASN A 82 -12.47 4.24 6.82
N GLU A 83 -12.19 4.41 8.11
CA GLU A 83 -12.69 5.48 8.96
C GLU A 83 -11.90 6.76 8.71
N ALA A 84 -10.59 6.64 8.52
CA ALA A 84 -9.73 7.75 8.15
C ALA A 84 -10.18 8.40 6.83
N VAL A 85 -10.55 7.60 5.83
CA VAL A 85 -11.09 8.11 4.56
C VAL A 85 -12.41 8.86 4.78
N LYS A 86 -13.34 8.29 5.56
CA LYS A 86 -14.64 8.94 5.87
C LYS A 86 -14.43 10.30 6.55
N LYS A 87 -13.61 10.32 7.61
CA LYS A 87 -13.23 11.54 8.33
C LYS A 87 -12.59 12.58 7.43
N SER A 88 -11.69 12.14 6.54
CA SER A 88 -11.07 13.05 5.57
C SER A 88 -12.07 13.64 4.58
N LEU A 89 -13.08 12.88 4.14
CA LEU A 89 -14.14 13.36 3.25
C LEU A 89 -15.06 14.36 3.97
N GLU A 90 -15.27 14.16 5.26
CA GLU A 90 -16.02 15.06 6.15
C GLU A 90 -15.19 16.29 6.59
N SER A 91 -13.96 16.43 6.07
CA SER A 91 -13.02 17.51 6.43
C SER A 91 -12.62 17.52 7.91
N GLU A 92 -12.74 16.38 8.59
CA GLU A 92 -12.25 16.20 9.95
C GLU A 92 -10.72 16.13 9.97
N LYS A 93 -10.12 16.65 11.05
CA LYS A 93 -8.68 16.60 11.25
C LYS A 93 -8.29 15.27 11.86
N ILE A 94 -7.37 14.57 11.21
CA ILE A 94 -6.74 13.35 11.73
C ILE A 94 -5.38 13.74 12.31
N PHE A 95 -5.16 13.40 13.57
CA PHE A 95 -3.88 13.59 14.25
C PHE A 95 -3.08 12.29 14.21
N ALA A 96 -1.79 12.40 13.92
CA ALA A 96 -0.86 11.28 13.94
C ALA A 96 0.15 11.49 15.05
N ASP A 97 0.60 10.38 15.65
CA ASP A 97 1.79 10.40 16.47
C ASP A 97 2.99 10.90 15.64
N PRO A 98 3.96 11.58 16.28
CA PRO A 98 5.17 12.00 15.60
C PRO A 98 5.85 10.80 14.95
N ALA A 99 6.02 10.86 13.63
CA ALA A 99 6.78 9.84 12.92
C ALA A 99 8.22 9.82 13.47
N VAL A 100 8.71 8.65 13.87
CA VAL A 100 10.13 8.46 14.19
C VAL A 100 10.98 8.81 12.97
N LYS A 101 12.18 9.36 13.18
CA LYS A 101 13.14 9.61 12.09
C LYS A 101 13.30 8.34 11.26
N HIS A 102 12.87 8.40 10.01
CA HIS A 102 12.90 7.26 9.11
C HIS A 102 14.35 6.95 8.70
N LYS A 103 15.01 6.05 9.45
CA LYS A 103 16.34 5.52 9.13
C LYS A 103 16.24 4.25 8.29
N ARG A 104 15.47 4.28 7.20
CA ARG A 104 15.37 3.18 6.22
C ARG A 104 15.44 3.73 4.78
N PRO A 105 15.91 2.92 3.81
CA PRO A 105 15.79 3.23 2.38
C PRO A 105 14.36 3.64 2.04
N ILE A 106 14.20 4.76 1.33
CA ILE A 106 12.91 5.11 0.73
C ILE A 106 12.81 4.30 -0.57
N GLY A 107 12.12 3.16 -0.50
CA GLY A 107 11.99 2.22 -1.60
C GLY A 107 13.20 1.28 -1.79
N TYR A 108 13.12 0.44 -2.82
CA TYR A 108 13.94 -0.78 -2.94
C TYR A 108 15.47 -0.57 -3.04
N ASN A 109 15.97 0.61 -3.48
CA ASN A 109 17.38 0.81 -3.84
C ASN A 109 17.98 2.17 -3.43
N GLU A 110 17.31 2.97 -2.62
CA GLU A 110 17.84 4.28 -2.26
C GLU A 110 18.70 4.22 -0.99
N PRO A 111 19.91 4.83 -0.97
CA PRO A 111 20.70 4.89 0.24
C PRO A 111 19.93 5.60 1.36
N LEU A 112 20.16 5.15 2.59
CA LEU A 112 19.69 5.81 3.80
C LEU A 112 20.01 7.30 3.74
N LEU A 113 19.04 8.15 4.05
CA LEU A 113 19.32 9.56 4.28
C LEU A 113 20.30 9.66 5.46
N SER A 114 21.49 10.24 5.21
CA SER A 114 22.34 10.67 6.31
C SER A 114 21.53 11.65 7.16
N SER A 115 21.54 11.45 8.47
CA SER A 115 20.86 12.34 9.42
C SER A 115 21.54 13.71 9.56
N ASP A 116 22.58 13.98 8.77
CA ASP A 116 23.34 15.22 8.81
C ASP A 116 22.72 16.27 7.88
N VAL A 117 21.66 16.92 8.38
CA VAL A 117 21.36 18.30 7.99
C VAL A 117 21.89 19.18 9.13
N LYS A 118 22.99 19.89 8.85
CA LYS A 118 23.48 21.01 9.68
C LYS A 118 22.53 22.19 9.59
#